data_AF-A0A966XBW9-F1
#
_entry.id   AF-A0A966XBW9-F1
#
_cell.length_a   1.000
_cell.length_b   1.000
_cell.length_c   1.000
_cell.angle_alpha   90.00
_cell.angle_beta   90.00
_cell.angle_gamma   90.00
#
_symmetry.space_group_name_H-M   'P 1'
#
loop_
_entity.id
_entity.type
_entity.pdbx_description
1 polymer ?
#
loop_
_entity_poly.entity_id
_entity_poly.type
_entity_poly.pdbx_seq_one_letter_code
_entity_poly.pdbx_strand_id
1 'polypeptide(L)'
;MLTQHTAANIMANADAMQQTQRQLTTGKRILRPGDDPAGAAVGVRLRSQNLRDEQYLRNIEQSRTWLDTTDSVLGDIGDLLGRARELSVQASTGTLGAGDTAQVAEEINAIRNQIISSLNRTVDVDQHLFSGQMTDTVPVSVDPTTGIATFVGDTGVSLPNPTDLTSANGIDQVLATSPLTAKGSYSIEVSINNGQATVTATRTADGKSETQTFAIPGTGAPPVPVEFASLGLNLVVNENLTTINGNNTFEVDGVGLAHDIAPA
;
A
#
# COMPACT_ATOMS: atom_id res chain seq x y z
N MET A 1 47.40 55.74 -4.29
CA MET A 1 47.82 54.32 -4.32
C MET A 1 47.91 53.72 -2.91
N LEU A 2 48.74 54.25 -2.01
CA LEU A 2 48.87 53.71 -0.63
C LEU A 2 47.58 53.80 0.19
N THR A 3 46.88 54.94 0.15
CA THR A 3 45.61 55.17 0.88
C THR A 3 44.47 54.25 0.43
N GLN A 4 44.44 53.88 -0.85
CA GLN A 4 43.46 52.95 -1.40
C GLN A 4 43.75 51.51 -0.96
N HIS A 5 45.03 51.14 -0.87
CA HIS A 5 45.46 49.83 -0.36
C HIS A 5 45.21 49.69 1.15
N THR A 6 45.43 50.75 1.93
CA THR A 6 45.12 50.76 3.37
C THR A 6 43.62 50.71 3.62
N ALA A 7 42.82 51.44 2.84
CA ALA A 7 41.36 51.38 2.92
C ALA A 7 40.83 49.97 2.59
N ALA A 8 41.34 49.34 1.53
CA ALA A 8 40.98 47.97 1.17
C ALA A 8 41.36 46.96 2.28
N ASN A 9 42.53 47.11 2.90
CA ASN A 9 42.97 46.25 4.00
C ASN A 9 42.08 46.41 5.26
N ILE A 10 41.67 47.65 5.59
CA ILE A 10 40.76 47.90 6.71
C ILE A 10 39.38 47.29 6.43
N MET A 11 38.86 47.44 5.21
CA MET A 11 37.59 46.84 4.80
C MET A 11 37.63 45.31 4.88
N ALA A 12 38.72 44.68 4.43
CA ALA A 12 38.89 43.23 4.53
C ALA A 12 38.95 42.73 5.98
N ASN A 13 39.65 43.45 6.87
CA ASN A 13 39.69 43.11 8.30
C ASN A 13 38.34 43.29 9.00
N ALA A 14 37.59 44.35 8.66
CA ALA A 14 36.26 44.57 9.18
C ALA A 14 35.29 43.44 8.78
N ASP A 15 35.36 42.97 7.53
CA ASP A 15 34.53 41.86 7.04
C ASP A 15 34.91 40.51 7.71
N ALA A 16 36.20 40.24 7.86
CA ALA A 16 36.69 39.04 8.58
C ALA A 16 36.26 39.03 10.05
N MET A 17 36.31 40.18 10.73
CA MET A 17 35.81 40.33 12.10
C MET A 17 34.29 40.10 12.17
N GLN A 18 33.53 40.65 11.23
CA GLN A 18 32.08 40.44 11.14
C GLN A 18 31.74 38.98 10.86
N GLN A 19 32.51 38.27 10.04
CA GLN A 19 32.32 36.84 9.79
C GLN A 19 32.59 36.00 11.02
N THR A 20 33.69 36.26 11.72
CA THR A 20 34.03 35.57 12.98
C THR A 20 32.96 35.80 14.04
N GLN A 21 32.48 37.05 14.18
CA GLN A 21 31.38 37.37 15.09
C GLN A 21 30.11 36.57 14.75
N ARG A 22 29.77 36.43 13.46
CA ARG A 22 28.62 35.61 13.01
C ARG A 22 28.82 34.11 13.30
N GLN A 23 30.03 33.58 13.15
CA GLN A 23 30.32 32.19 13.48
C GLN A 23 30.23 31.95 14.98
N LEU A 24 30.70 32.89 15.80
CA LEU A 24 30.58 32.83 17.26
C LEU A 24 29.11 32.89 17.72
N THR A 25 28.29 33.78 17.16
CA THR A 25 26.88 33.90 17.58
C THR A 25 26.02 32.72 17.13
N THR A 26 26.33 32.11 15.99
CA THR A 26 25.57 30.96 15.46
C THR A 26 26.11 29.60 15.88
N GLY A 27 27.35 29.54 16.37
CA GLY A 27 28.08 28.30 16.63
C GLY A 27 28.41 27.49 15.37
N LYS A 28 28.16 28.03 14.16
CA LYS A 28 28.36 27.32 12.89
C LYS A 28 29.62 27.82 12.20
N ARG A 29 30.53 26.90 11.88
CA ARG A 29 31.73 27.19 11.06
C ARG A 29 31.35 27.62 9.64
N ILE A 30 30.37 26.96 9.03
CA ILE A 30 29.89 27.24 7.67
C ILE A 30 28.56 27.95 7.75
N LEU A 31 28.52 29.22 7.33
CA LEU A 31 27.32 30.06 7.36
C LEU A 31 26.65 30.12 5.99
N ARG A 32 27.46 30.16 4.94
CA ARG A 32 27.01 30.20 3.55
C ARG A 32 27.66 29.07 2.76
N PRO A 33 26.98 28.47 1.78
CA PRO A 33 27.59 27.47 0.90
C PRO A 33 28.83 27.98 0.15
N GLY A 34 28.94 29.30 -0.05
CA GLY A 34 30.12 29.93 -0.64
C GLY A 34 31.35 29.98 0.27
N ASP A 35 31.21 29.82 1.60
CA ASP A 35 32.35 29.87 2.53
C ASP A 35 33.19 28.57 2.48
N ASP A 36 32.53 27.42 2.24
CA ASP A 36 33.15 26.09 2.13
C ASP A 36 32.17 25.17 1.38
N PRO A 37 32.20 25.11 0.03
CA PRO A 37 31.22 24.35 -0.75
C PRO A 37 31.32 22.84 -0.50
N ALA A 38 32.51 22.31 -0.23
CA ALA A 38 32.71 20.89 0.07
C ALA A 38 32.13 20.54 1.44
N GLY A 39 32.42 21.33 2.47
CA GLY A 39 31.86 21.16 3.81
C GLY A 39 30.34 21.39 3.86
N ALA A 40 29.83 22.35 3.08
CA ALA A 40 28.40 22.62 2.95
C ALA A 40 27.66 21.42 2.32
N ALA A 41 28.22 20.81 1.26
CA ALA A 41 27.62 19.64 0.62
C ALA A 41 27.53 18.44 1.59
N VAL A 42 28.56 18.20 2.41
CA VAL A 42 28.53 17.16 3.45
C VAL A 42 27.48 17.49 4.52
N GLY A 43 27.39 18.75 4.97
CA GLY A 43 26.41 19.18 5.94
C GLY A 43 24.96 19.04 5.46
N VAL A 44 24.68 19.36 4.19
CA VAL A 44 23.36 19.15 3.58
C VAL A 44 23.03 17.66 3.48
N ARG A 45 23.98 16.82 3.08
CA ARG A 45 23.79 15.37 3.05
C ARG A 45 23.47 14.80 4.43
N LEU A 46 24.22 15.21 5.46
CA LEU A 46 23.98 14.75 6.83
C LEU A 46 22.64 15.24 7.37
N ARG A 47 22.25 16.49 7.07
CA ARG A 47 20.91 17.01 7.41
C ARG A 47 19.81 16.19 6.73
N SER A 48 19.98 15.87 5.45
CA SER A 48 19.04 15.03 4.70
C SER A 48 18.96 13.60 5.27
N GLN A 49 20.09 13.03 5.71
CA GLN A 49 20.11 11.75 6.43
C GLN A 49 19.33 11.85 7.74
N ASN A 50 19.60 12.87 8.55
CA ASN A 50 18.92 13.07 9.83
C ASN A 50 17.40 13.25 9.67
N LEU A 51 16.94 14.00 8.67
CA LEU A 51 15.52 14.13 8.36
C LEU A 51 14.87 12.80 7.95
N ARG A 52 15.59 11.94 7.21
CA ARG A 52 15.11 10.59 6.90
C ARG A 52 15.04 9.73 8.15
N ASP A 53 16.04 9.79 9.02
CA ASP A 53 16.06 9.06 10.28
C ASP A 53 14.89 9.49 11.17
N GLU A 54 14.60 10.78 11.27
CA GLU A 54 13.42 11.30 11.97
C GLU A 54 12.11 10.77 11.38
N GLN A 55 12.00 10.68 10.06
CA GLN A 55 10.82 10.08 9.42
C GLN A 55 10.73 8.58 9.72
N TYR A 56 11.84 7.84 9.70
CA TYR A 56 11.83 6.43 10.06
C TYR A 56 11.39 6.21 11.51
N LEU A 57 11.83 7.05 12.44
CA LEU A 57 11.37 7.00 13.83
C LEU A 57 9.86 7.23 13.94
N ARG A 58 9.31 8.21 13.23
CA ARG A 58 7.86 8.44 13.17
C ARG A 58 7.11 7.24 12.61
N ASN A 59 7.61 6.64 11.54
CA ASN A 59 7.01 5.45 10.93
C ASN A 59 7.03 4.25 11.88
N ILE A 60 8.12 4.07 12.63
CA ILE A 60 8.24 3.01 13.66
C ILE A 60 7.24 3.26 14.79
N GLU A 61 7.10 4.49 15.26
CA GLU A 61 6.14 4.86 16.30
C GLU A 61 4.69 4.61 15.85
N GLN A 62 4.35 4.98 14.61
CA GLN A 62 3.04 4.68 14.03
C GLN A 62 2.80 3.17 13.92
N SER A 63 3.81 2.41 13.46
CA SER A 63 3.73 0.95 13.38
C SER A 63 3.55 0.31 14.76
N ARG A 64 4.20 0.85 15.79
CA ARG A 64 4.05 0.38 17.16
C ARG A 64 2.64 0.63 17.69
N THR A 65 2.11 1.84 17.50
CA THR A 65 0.74 2.18 17.90
C THR A 65 -0.28 1.26 17.22
N TRP A 66 -0.06 0.96 15.93
CA TRP A 66 -0.88 0.01 15.19
C TRP A 66 -0.86 -1.38 15.84
N LEU A 67 0.34 -1.93 16.08
CA LEU A 67 0.53 -3.25 16.69
C LEU A 67 -0.05 -3.32 18.12
N ASP A 68 0.20 -2.33 18.96
CA ASP A 68 -0.31 -2.27 20.33
C ASP A 68 -1.86 -2.23 20.32
N THR A 69 -2.45 -1.51 19.37
CA THR A 69 -3.91 -1.48 19.21
C THR A 69 -4.45 -2.81 18.69
N THR A 70 -3.73 -3.48 17.77
CA THR A 70 -4.08 -4.83 17.28
C THR A 70 -4.05 -5.84 18.41
N ASP A 71 -2.99 -5.85 19.22
CA ASP A 71 -2.84 -6.78 20.33
C ASP A 71 -3.96 -6.58 21.37
N SER A 72 -4.29 -5.33 21.71
CA SER A 72 -5.43 -5.02 22.56
C SER A 72 -6.75 -5.55 22.02
N VAL A 73 -7.05 -5.35 20.72
CA VAL A 73 -8.29 -5.88 20.13
C VAL A 73 -8.31 -7.41 20.14
N LEU A 74 -7.19 -8.05 19.79
CA LEU A 74 -7.11 -9.51 19.75
C LEU A 74 -7.21 -10.12 21.15
N GLY A 75 -6.67 -9.46 22.18
CA GLY A 75 -6.87 -9.82 23.57
C GLY A 75 -8.36 -9.81 23.97
N ASP A 76 -9.06 -8.70 23.68
CA ASP A 76 -10.49 -8.57 23.96
C ASP A 76 -11.32 -9.65 23.23
N ILE A 77 -10.99 -9.93 21.96
CA ILE A 77 -11.64 -11.00 21.18
C ILE A 77 -11.35 -12.38 21.79
N GLY A 78 -10.13 -12.62 22.26
CA GLY A 78 -9.73 -13.86 22.92
C GLY A 78 -10.57 -14.14 24.17
N ASP A 79 -10.77 -13.14 25.02
CA ASP A 79 -11.61 -13.23 26.22
C ASP A 79 -13.08 -13.50 25.86
N LEU A 80 -13.60 -12.82 24.84
CA LEU A 80 -14.96 -13.03 24.32
C LEU A 80 -15.15 -14.45 23.77
N LEU A 81 -14.18 -14.98 23.03
CA LEU A 81 -14.22 -16.36 22.53
C LEU A 81 -14.12 -17.38 23.67
N GLY A 82 -13.33 -17.09 24.71
CA GLY A 82 -13.29 -17.89 25.94
C GLY A 82 -14.67 -17.99 26.58
N ARG A 83 -15.36 -16.85 26.76
CA ARG A 83 -16.73 -16.80 27.29
C ARG A 83 -17.74 -17.53 26.40
N ALA A 84 -17.67 -17.34 25.08
CA ALA A 84 -18.54 -18.04 24.14
C ALA A 84 -18.35 -19.57 24.21
N ARG A 85 -17.12 -20.03 24.42
CA ARG A 85 -16.80 -21.45 24.61
C ARG A 85 -17.41 -21.99 25.91
N GLU A 86 -17.31 -21.27 27.01
CA GLU A 86 -17.93 -21.67 28.29
C GLU A 86 -19.43 -21.86 28.14
N LEU A 87 -20.12 -20.87 27.55
CA LEU A 87 -21.55 -20.91 27.28
C LEU A 87 -21.95 -22.05 26.34
N SER A 88 -21.13 -22.32 25.32
CA SER A 88 -21.35 -23.42 24.38
C SER A 88 -21.23 -24.79 25.07
N VAL A 89 -20.24 -24.96 25.95
CA VAL A 89 -20.09 -26.18 26.76
C VAL A 89 -21.26 -26.33 27.72
N GLN A 90 -21.68 -25.24 28.39
CA GLN A 90 -22.83 -25.22 29.28
C GLN A 90 -24.10 -25.66 28.53
N ALA A 91 -24.38 -25.09 27.35
CA ALA A 91 -25.51 -25.50 26.51
C ALA A 91 -25.42 -26.98 26.09
N SER A 92 -24.21 -27.50 25.85
CA SER A 92 -24.00 -28.90 25.45
C SER A 92 -24.23 -29.93 26.57
N THR A 93 -24.19 -29.54 27.84
CA THR A 93 -24.39 -30.49 28.95
C THR A 93 -25.82 -31.05 29.04
N GLY A 94 -26.78 -30.45 28.31
CA GLY A 94 -28.14 -30.97 28.16
C GLY A 94 -29.03 -30.87 29.41
N THR A 95 -28.54 -30.25 30.49
CA THR A 95 -29.28 -30.06 31.74
C THR A 95 -30.12 -28.78 31.77
N LEU A 96 -29.99 -27.91 30.75
CA LEU A 96 -30.72 -26.64 30.67
C LEU A 96 -32.13 -26.85 30.10
N GLY A 97 -33.11 -26.15 30.67
CA GLY A 97 -34.46 -26.08 30.11
C GLY A 97 -34.48 -25.31 28.79
N ALA A 98 -35.56 -25.45 28.01
CA ALA A 98 -35.70 -24.74 26.73
C ALA A 98 -35.60 -23.20 26.86
N GLY A 99 -36.06 -22.65 27.99
CA GLY A 99 -35.95 -21.21 28.28
C GLY A 99 -34.51 -20.77 28.57
N ASP A 100 -33.76 -21.55 29.35
CA ASP A 100 -32.38 -21.22 29.70
C ASP A 100 -31.45 -21.38 28.48
N THR A 101 -31.69 -22.39 27.64
CA THR A 101 -30.96 -22.57 26.37
C THR A 101 -31.19 -21.40 25.41
N ALA A 102 -32.40 -20.82 25.38
CA ALA A 102 -32.67 -19.63 24.58
C ALA A 102 -31.91 -18.39 25.11
N GLN A 103 -31.82 -18.21 26.43
CA GLN A 103 -31.03 -17.11 27.02
C GLN A 103 -29.53 -17.27 26.72
N VAL A 104 -28.99 -18.48 26.80
CA VAL A 104 -27.59 -18.75 26.42
C VAL A 104 -27.34 -18.44 24.95
N ALA A 105 -28.29 -18.75 24.06
CA ALA A 105 -28.18 -18.39 22.64
C ALA A 105 -28.18 -16.87 22.42
N GLU A 106 -28.99 -16.11 23.17
CA GLU A 106 -28.96 -14.65 23.14
C GLU A 106 -27.61 -14.09 23.62
N GLU A 107 -27.03 -14.63 24.69
CA GLU A 107 -25.71 -14.22 25.20
C GLU A 107 -24.60 -14.50 24.17
N ILE A 108 -24.63 -15.67 23.51
CA ILE A 108 -23.68 -15.98 22.42
C ILE A 108 -23.83 -15.02 21.23
N ASN A 109 -25.06 -14.65 20.87
CA ASN A 109 -25.30 -13.66 19.81
C ASN A 109 -24.80 -12.26 20.21
N ALA A 110 -24.96 -11.86 21.47
CA ALA A 110 -24.41 -10.60 21.98
C ALA A 110 -22.87 -10.60 21.90
N ILE A 111 -22.22 -11.71 22.30
CA ILE A 111 -20.76 -11.86 22.18
C ILE A 111 -20.31 -11.77 20.73
N ARG A 112 -21.03 -12.42 19.80
CA ARG A 112 -20.74 -12.32 18.37
C ARG A 112 -20.78 -10.87 17.87
N ASN A 113 -21.80 -10.12 18.24
CA ASN A 113 -21.92 -8.71 17.85
C ASN A 113 -20.80 -7.86 18.45
N GLN A 114 -20.38 -8.16 19.67
CA GLN A 114 -19.25 -7.49 20.31
C GLN A 114 -17.93 -7.78 19.59
N ILE A 115 -17.67 -9.03 19.18
CA ILE A 115 -16.49 -9.38 18.38
C ILE A 115 -16.48 -8.61 17.06
N ILE A 116 -17.62 -8.54 16.36
CA ILE A 116 -17.73 -7.78 15.10
C ILE A 116 -17.45 -6.29 15.33
N SER A 117 -17.97 -5.72 16.41
CA SER A 117 -17.68 -4.33 16.79
C SER A 117 -16.19 -4.12 17.08
N SER A 118 -15.53 -5.06 17.75
CA SER A 118 -14.09 -5.00 18.04
C SER A 118 -13.25 -5.09 16.76
N LEU A 119 -13.63 -5.95 15.81
CA LEU A 119 -12.98 -6.06 14.49
C LEU A 119 -13.17 -4.81 13.63
N ASN A 120 -14.22 -4.03 13.86
CA ASN A 120 -14.45 -2.77 13.15
C ASN A 120 -13.79 -1.55 13.82
N ARG A 121 -12.99 -1.76 14.88
CA ARG A 121 -12.30 -0.67 15.59
C ARG A 121 -11.30 0.05 14.69
N THR A 122 -11.26 1.38 14.82
CA THR A 122 -10.32 2.25 14.12
C THR A 122 -9.13 2.62 15.03
N VAL A 123 -7.95 2.80 14.43
CA VAL A 123 -6.73 3.24 15.14
C VAL A 123 -6.61 4.77 15.08
N ASP A 124 -6.96 5.35 13.94
CA ASP A 124 -6.95 6.80 13.69
C ASP A 124 -8.22 7.20 12.94
N VAL A 125 -8.41 8.50 12.67
CA VAL A 125 -9.52 9.01 11.86
C VAL A 125 -9.55 8.26 10.52
N ASP A 126 -10.66 7.56 10.30
CA ASP A 126 -10.96 6.78 9.10
C ASP A 126 -9.99 5.62 8.78
N GLN A 127 -9.16 5.18 9.73
CA GLN A 127 -8.28 4.01 9.54
C GLN A 127 -8.75 2.80 10.34
N HIS A 128 -9.36 1.85 9.64
CA HIS A 128 -9.75 0.56 10.19
C HIS A 128 -8.56 -0.39 10.30
N LEU A 129 -8.51 -1.12 11.41
CA LEU A 129 -7.35 -1.94 11.78
C LEU A 129 -7.25 -3.27 11.02
N PHE A 130 -8.39 -3.82 10.61
CA PHE A 130 -8.49 -5.17 10.04
C PHE A 130 -8.96 -5.18 8.58
N SER A 131 -8.98 -4.03 7.90
CA SER A 131 -9.45 -3.92 6.50
C SER A 131 -8.34 -4.13 5.45
N GLY A 132 -7.14 -4.55 5.87
CA GLY A 132 -6.01 -4.78 4.97
C GLY A 132 -5.44 -3.49 4.38
N GLN A 133 -5.22 -3.41 3.07
CA GLN A 133 -4.77 -2.17 2.41
C GLN A 133 -5.89 -1.13 2.25
N MET A 134 -7.16 -1.51 2.47
CA MET A 134 -8.31 -0.63 2.36
C MET A 134 -8.65 -0.01 3.72
N THR A 135 -7.80 0.87 4.23
CA THR A 135 -7.97 1.47 5.57
C THR A 135 -9.28 2.22 5.76
N ASP A 136 -9.86 2.72 4.66
CA ASP A 136 -11.07 3.56 4.68
C ASP A 136 -12.38 2.74 4.63
N THR A 137 -12.32 1.40 4.53
CA THR A 137 -13.50 0.54 4.49
C THR A 137 -13.71 -0.20 5.79
N VAL A 138 -14.97 -0.33 6.21
CA VAL A 138 -15.34 -1.12 7.38
C VAL A 138 -14.97 -2.59 7.12
N PRO A 139 -14.12 -3.23 7.95
CA PRO A 139 -13.61 -4.59 7.71
C PRO A 139 -14.71 -5.65 7.64
N VAL A 140 -15.72 -5.53 8.50
CA VAL A 140 -16.82 -6.50 8.61
C VAL A 140 -18.15 -5.79 8.46
N SER A 141 -18.88 -6.16 7.40
CA SER A 141 -20.27 -5.75 7.20
C SER A 141 -21.21 -6.85 7.70
N VAL A 142 -22.31 -6.46 8.36
CA VAL A 142 -23.36 -7.39 8.76
C VAL A 142 -24.57 -7.11 7.90
N ASP A 143 -25.02 -8.12 7.15
CA ASP A 143 -26.27 -8.01 6.40
C ASP A 143 -27.44 -7.91 7.38
N PRO A 144 -28.24 -6.82 7.35
CA PRO A 144 -29.34 -6.59 8.27
C PRO A 144 -30.48 -7.61 8.11
N THR A 145 -30.51 -8.39 7.03
CA THR A 145 -31.58 -9.33 6.68
C THR A 145 -31.24 -10.76 7.08
N THR A 146 -29.99 -11.17 6.86
CA THR A 146 -29.54 -12.54 7.14
C THR A 146 -28.76 -12.64 8.45
N GLY A 147 -28.31 -11.51 9.00
CA GLY A 147 -27.45 -11.46 10.18
C GLY A 147 -26.10 -12.14 9.96
N ILE A 148 -25.71 -12.38 8.70
CA ILE A 148 -24.41 -12.96 8.33
C ILE A 148 -23.40 -11.82 8.29
N ALA A 149 -22.26 -12.04 8.95
CA ALA A 149 -21.13 -11.11 8.93
C ALA A 149 -20.22 -11.51 7.76
N THR A 150 -20.01 -10.61 6.81
CA THR A 150 -19.10 -10.78 5.68
C THR A 150 -17.89 -9.88 5.87
N PHE A 151 -16.71 -10.43 5.57
CA PHE A 151 -15.50 -9.62 5.50
C PHE A 151 -15.53 -8.84 4.18
N VAL A 152 -15.39 -7.52 4.26
CA VAL A 152 -15.41 -6.57 3.13
C VAL A 152 -14.10 -5.78 3.06
N GLY A 153 -13.11 -6.14 3.89
CA GLY A 153 -11.74 -5.63 3.77
C GLY A 153 -10.99 -6.24 2.59
N ASP A 154 -9.80 -5.71 2.33
CA ASP A 154 -8.87 -6.25 1.34
C ASP A 154 -8.50 -7.70 1.71
N THR A 155 -8.78 -8.64 0.81
CA THR A 155 -8.40 -10.06 0.96
C THR A 155 -6.95 -10.33 0.53
N GLY A 156 -6.23 -9.27 0.17
CA GLY A 156 -4.89 -9.30 -0.38
C GLY A 156 -4.96 -9.33 -1.90
N VAL A 157 -4.08 -8.57 -2.55
CA VAL A 157 -3.77 -8.77 -3.97
C VAL A 157 -3.17 -10.17 -4.12
N SER A 158 -3.97 -11.13 -4.58
CA SER A 158 -3.42 -12.38 -5.15
C SER A 158 -2.80 -12.04 -6.50
N LEU A 159 -1.59 -11.46 -6.49
CA LEU A 159 -0.75 -11.54 -7.67
C LEU A 159 -0.50 -13.03 -7.89
N PRO A 160 -0.91 -13.61 -9.04
CA PRO A 160 -0.60 -15.00 -9.32
C PRO A 160 0.90 -15.17 -9.14
N ASN A 161 1.28 -16.19 -8.37
CA ASN A 161 2.68 -16.57 -8.27
C ASN A 161 3.20 -16.71 -9.71
N PRO A 162 4.31 -16.06 -10.10
CA PRO A 162 4.71 -15.94 -11.51
C PRO A 162 4.83 -17.29 -12.23
N THR A 163 4.96 -18.38 -11.48
CA THR A 163 4.96 -19.76 -11.99
C THR A 163 3.65 -20.23 -12.61
N ASP A 164 2.49 -19.67 -12.23
CA ASP A 164 1.18 -20.08 -12.76
C ASP A 164 0.80 -19.38 -14.08
N LEU A 165 1.53 -18.32 -14.46
CA LEU A 165 1.29 -17.59 -15.71
C LEU A 165 2.25 -18.00 -16.84
N THR A 166 3.42 -18.53 -16.49
CA THR A 166 4.53 -18.79 -17.41
C THR A 166 4.39 -20.02 -18.30
N SER A 167 3.36 -20.87 -18.17
CA SER A 167 3.31 -22.13 -18.94
C SER A 167 2.15 -22.32 -19.90
N ALA A 168 1.16 -21.41 -19.94
CA ALA A 168 -0.01 -21.59 -20.80
C ALA A 168 -0.02 -20.72 -22.06
N ASN A 169 0.43 -19.44 -21.99
CA ASN A 169 0.08 -18.44 -23.02
C ASN A 169 1.23 -17.52 -23.48
N GLY A 170 2.50 -17.79 -23.15
CA GLY A 170 3.65 -16.98 -23.59
C GLY A 170 3.72 -15.56 -22.99
N ILE A 171 2.97 -15.29 -21.91
CA ILE A 171 3.07 -14.05 -21.13
C ILE A 171 4.00 -14.33 -19.94
N ASP A 172 5.16 -13.67 -19.92
CA ASP A 172 6.20 -13.92 -18.92
C ASP A 172 5.93 -13.17 -17.60
N GLN A 173 5.32 -11.98 -17.70
CA GLN A 173 5.03 -11.14 -16.56
C GLN A 173 3.87 -10.19 -16.87
N VAL A 174 2.82 -10.24 -16.03
CA VAL A 174 1.84 -9.16 -15.92
C VAL A 174 2.30 -8.27 -14.79
N LEU A 175 2.85 -7.10 -15.11
CA LEU A 175 3.31 -6.13 -14.13
C LEU A 175 2.29 -4.99 -14.08
N ALA A 176 1.40 -5.04 -13.10
CA ALA A 176 0.58 -3.90 -12.76
C ALA A 176 1.48 -2.81 -12.17
N THR A 177 1.68 -1.70 -12.89
CA THR A 177 2.35 -0.53 -12.34
C THR A 177 1.38 0.20 -11.43
N SER A 178 1.64 0.21 -10.12
CA SER A 178 0.89 1.07 -9.19
C SER A 178 1.21 2.55 -9.44
N PRO A 179 0.22 3.46 -9.35
CA PRO A 179 -1.19 3.18 -9.10
C PRO A 179 -1.94 2.76 -10.37
N LEU A 180 -2.72 1.68 -10.28
CA LEU A 180 -3.69 1.32 -11.30
C LEU A 180 -4.80 2.36 -11.32
N THR A 181 -5.01 2.98 -12.48
CA THR A 181 -5.95 4.11 -12.64
C THR A 181 -7.42 3.71 -12.47
N ALA A 182 -7.76 2.41 -12.47
CA ALA A 182 -9.14 1.95 -12.35
C ALA A 182 -9.26 0.60 -11.62
N LYS A 183 -10.31 0.43 -10.81
CA LYS A 183 -10.64 -0.80 -10.08
C LYS A 183 -11.43 -1.77 -10.99
N GLY A 184 -11.32 -3.09 -10.78
CA GLY A 184 -12.19 -4.08 -11.42
C GLY A 184 -11.52 -5.44 -11.69
N SER A 185 -12.31 -6.40 -12.18
CA SER A 185 -11.80 -7.68 -12.66
C SER A 185 -11.20 -7.51 -14.06
N TYR A 186 -9.97 -7.96 -14.28
CA TYR A 186 -9.28 -7.88 -15.56
C TYR A 186 -9.20 -9.25 -16.23
N SER A 187 -9.45 -9.32 -17.54
CA SER A 187 -9.19 -10.52 -18.34
C SER A 187 -8.25 -10.17 -19.49
N ILE A 188 -7.14 -10.90 -19.59
CA ILE A 188 -6.21 -10.83 -20.72
C ILE A 188 -6.46 -12.04 -21.60
N GLU A 189 -6.88 -11.79 -22.83
CA GLU A 189 -6.96 -12.78 -23.89
C GLU A 189 -5.83 -12.55 -24.89
N VAL A 190 -5.11 -13.61 -25.24
CA VAL A 190 -4.16 -13.57 -26.36
C VAL A 190 -4.70 -14.43 -27.49
N SER A 191 -4.82 -13.85 -28.68
CA SER A 191 -5.25 -14.56 -29.89
C SER A 191 -4.22 -14.40 -31.00
N ILE A 192 -4.01 -15.45 -31.79
CA ILE A 192 -3.11 -15.41 -32.96
C ILE A 192 -3.94 -15.74 -34.20
N ASN A 193 -4.04 -14.78 -35.12
CA ASN A 193 -4.72 -14.96 -36.41
C ASN A 193 -3.77 -14.63 -37.55
N ASN A 194 -3.57 -15.58 -38.48
CA ASN A 194 -2.73 -15.42 -39.67
C ASN A 194 -1.30 -14.86 -39.40
N GLY A 195 -0.67 -15.29 -38.30
CA GLY A 195 0.70 -14.89 -37.93
C GLY A 195 0.81 -13.53 -37.22
N GLN A 196 -0.31 -12.85 -36.95
CA GLN A 196 -0.39 -11.66 -36.11
C GLN A 196 -0.99 -12.03 -34.76
N ALA A 197 -0.27 -11.70 -33.68
CA ALA A 197 -0.74 -11.86 -32.32
C ALA A 197 -1.49 -10.61 -31.89
N THR A 198 -2.62 -10.77 -31.23
CA THR A 198 -3.40 -9.69 -30.60
C THR A 198 -3.57 -10.00 -29.13
N VAL A 199 -3.21 -9.05 -28.27
CA VAL A 199 -3.46 -9.12 -26.84
C VAL A 199 -4.60 -8.18 -26.52
N THR A 200 -5.68 -8.73 -25.97
CA THR A 200 -6.88 -8.00 -25.57
C THR A 200 -6.97 -8.03 -24.05
N ALA A 201 -6.89 -6.86 -23.42
CA ALA A 201 -7.18 -6.69 -22.01
C ALA A 201 -8.59 -6.12 -21.85
N THR A 202 -9.42 -6.73 -21.01
CA THR A 202 -10.76 -6.24 -20.66
C THR A 202 -10.84 -6.02 -19.16
N ARG A 203 -11.15 -4.81 -18.72
CA ARG A 203 -11.52 -4.50 -17.33
C ARG A 203 -13.03 -4.51 -17.20
N THR A 204 -13.58 -5.21 -16.23
CA THR A 204 -14.99 -5.16 -15.87
C THR A 204 -15.14 -4.63 -14.45
N ALA A 205 -15.86 -3.53 -14.30
CA ALA A 205 -16.14 -2.88 -13.01
C ALA A 205 -17.57 -2.32 -13.01
N ASP A 206 -18.31 -2.52 -11.93
CA ASP A 206 -19.69 -2.00 -11.76
C ASP A 206 -20.62 -2.29 -12.95
N GLY A 207 -20.50 -3.50 -13.54
CA GLY A 207 -21.29 -3.93 -14.70
C GLY A 207 -20.94 -3.25 -16.04
N LYS A 208 -19.86 -2.46 -16.09
CA LYS A 208 -19.32 -1.85 -17.32
C LYS A 208 -17.97 -2.47 -17.68
N SER A 209 -17.78 -2.79 -18.96
CA SER A 209 -16.53 -3.37 -19.47
C SER A 209 -15.80 -2.39 -20.38
N GLU A 210 -14.49 -2.21 -20.13
CA GLU A 210 -13.57 -1.45 -20.97
C GLU A 210 -12.53 -2.41 -21.56
N THR A 211 -12.51 -2.53 -22.88
CA THR A 211 -11.64 -3.46 -23.61
C THR A 211 -10.63 -2.68 -24.46
N GLN A 212 -9.36 -3.04 -24.35
CA GLN A 212 -8.29 -2.51 -25.18
C GLN A 212 -7.51 -3.67 -25.82
N THR A 213 -7.34 -3.60 -27.14
CA THR A 213 -6.64 -4.62 -27.92
C THR A 213 -5.40 -4.01 -28.56
N PHE A 214 -4.28 -4.71 -28.45
CA PHE A 214 -3.03 -4.33 -29.10
C PHE A 214 -2.56 -5.45 -30.04
N ALA A 215 -2.17 -5.08 -31.25
CA ALA A 215 -1.61 -6.00 -32.22
C ALA A 215 -0.08 -6.02 -32.09
N ILE A 216 0.49 -7.21 -31.86
CA ILE A 216 1.93 -7.44 -31.83
C ILE A 216 2.38 -7.88 -33.21
N PRO A 217 3.35 -7.17 -33.83
CA PRO A 217 3.83 -7.51 -35.16
C PRO A 217 4.72 -8.77 -35.12
N GLY A 218 4.11 -9.91 -35.46
CA GLY A 218 4.80 -11.16 -35.79
C GLY A 218 5.24 -12.03 -34.60
N THR A 219 5.26 -13.35 -34.82
CA THR A 219 5.83 -14.33 -33.88
C THR A 219 7.35 -14.39 -34.05
N GLY A 220 8.12 -14.19 -32.98
CA GLY A 220 9.59 -14.24 -32.98
C GLY A 220 10.31 -12.89 -32.91
N ALA A 221 9.61 -11.81 -32.53
CA ALA A 221 10.22 -10.54 -32.18
C ALA A 221 10.79 -10.58 -30.74
N PRO A 222 11.84 -9.80 -30.41
CA PRO A 222 12.28 -9.61 -29.03
C PRO A 222 11.11 -9.14 -28.14
N PRO A 223 11.15 -9.38 -26.82
CA PRO A 223 10.04 -9.11 -25.92
C PRO A 223 9.43 -7.72 -26.15
N VAL A 224 8.15 -7.69 -26.50
CA VAL A 224 7.44 -6.45 -26.81
C VAL A 224 6.70 -6.00 -25.56
N PRO A 225 7.04 -4.83 -24.98
CA PRO A 225 6.22 -4.23 -23.96
C PRO A 225 4.93 -3.70 -24.61
N VAL A 226 3.79 -4.11 -24.05
CA VAL A 226 2.46 -3.62 -24.43
C VAL A 226 1.89 -2.84 -23.25
N GLU A 227 1.68 -1.54 -23.47
CA GLU A 227 1.09 -0.65 -22.48
C GLU A 227 -0.39 -0.42 -22.78
N PHE A 228 -1.25 -0.80 -21.85
CA PHE A 228 -2.68 -0.53 -21.89
C PHE A 228 -2.98 0.75 -21.10
N ALA A 229 -2.66 1.90 -21.68
CA ALA A 229 -2.65 3.19 -20.99
C ALA A 229 -3.98 3.59 -20.33
N SER A 230 -5.14 3.17 -20.88
CA SER A 230 -6.45 3.46 -20.27
C SER A 230 -6.80 2.50 -19.14
N LEU A 231 -6.14 1.34 -19.09
CA LEU A 231 -6.34 0.29 -18.10
C LEU A 231 -5.26 0.30 -17.00
N GLY A 232 -4.15 1.02 -17.21
CA GLY A 232 -3.01 1.11 -16.28
C GLY A 232 -2.17 -0.16 -16.19
N LEU A 233 -2.17 -0.98 -17.24
CA LEU A 233 -1.48 -2.28 -17.26
C LEU A 233 -0.29 -2.27 -18.22
N ASN A 234 0.84 -2.79 -17.76
CA ASN A 234 2.00 -3.06 -18.61
C ASN A 234 2.24 -4.57 -18.67
N LEU A 235 2.25 -5.12 -19.89
CA LEU A 235 2.51 -6.53 -20.13
C LEU A 235 3.80 -6.67 -20.94
N VAL A 236 4.61 -7.66 -20.59
CA VAL A 236 5.76 -8.07 -21.41
C VAL A 236 5.40 -9.38 -22.11
N VAL A 237 5.34 -9.33 -23.43
CA VAL A 237 5.03 -10.51 -24.26
C VAL A 237 6.32 -11.00 -24.89
N ASN A 238 6.64 -12.29 -24.72
CA ASN A 238 7.90 -12.88 -25.17
C ASN A 238 7.75 -13.68 -26.47
N GLU A 239 8.88 -14.22 -26.94
CA GLU A 239 9.00 -14.95 -28.21
C GLU A 239 8.34 -16.34 -28.21
N ASN A 240 7.94 -16.85 -27.04
CA ASN A 240 7.31 -18.17 -26.89
C ASN A 240 5.80 -18.14 -27.08
N LEU A 241 5.27 -17.20 -27.86
CA LEU A 241 3.84 -17.13 -28.16
C LEU A 241 3.44 -18.26 -29.13
N THR A 242 3.28 -19.46 -28.59
CA THR A 242 2.99 -20.68 -29.35
C THR A 242 1.49 -20.91 -29.41
N THR A 243 0.85 -20.54 -30.52
CA THR A 243 -0.38 -21.11 -31.11
C THR A 243 -1.66 -21.20 -30.25
N ILE A 244 -1.66 -20.78 -28.98
CA ILE A 244 -2.77 -21.00 -28.06
C ILE A 244 -3.58 -19.71 -27.91
N ASN A 245 -4.88 -19.78 -28.21
CA ASN A 245 -5.85 -18.81 -27.74
C ASN A 245 -6.07 -19.07 -26.24
N GLY A 246 -5.54 -18.18 -25.41
CA GLY A 246 -5.56 -18.32 -23.96
C GLY A 246 -6.24 -17.13 -23.31
N ASN A 247 -7.16 -17.41 -22.39
CA ASN A 247 -7.81 -16.39 -21.58
C ASN A 247 -7.31 -16.54 -20.13
N ASN A 248 -6.65 -15.50 -19.64
CA ASN A 248 -6.22 -15.38 -18.26
C ASN A 248 -7.05 -14.29 -17.58
N THR A 249 -7.92 -14.67 -16.66
CA THR A 249 -8.66 -13.74 -15.80
C THR A 249 -7.91 -13.53 -14.51
N PHE A 250 -7.66 -12.28 -14.12
CA PHE A 250 -7.06 -11.90 -12.86
C PHE A 250 -7.82 -10.72 -12.28
N GLU A 251 -8.10 -10.79 -10.99
CA GLU A 251 -8.78 -9.71 -10.29
C GLU A 251 -7.75 -8.72 -9.76
N VAL A 252 -7.97 -7.43 -10.01
CA VAL A 252 -7.08 -6.38 -9.52
C VAL A 252 -7.91 -5.43 -8.68
N ASP A 253 -7.91 -5.69 -7.39
CA ASP A 253 -8.45 -4.78 -6.39
C ASP A 253 -7.41 -3.69 -6.11
N GLY A 254 -7.53 -2.59 -6.85
CA GLY A 254 -6.68 -1.42 -6.67
C GLY A 254 -7.19 -0.50 -5.57
N VAL A 255 -6.38 -0.23 -4.55
CA VAL A 255 -5.87 1.14 -4.35
C VAL A 255 -4.60 1.14 -3.49
N GLY A 256 -3.56 1.78 -4.02
CA GLY A 256 -2.53 2.39 -3.20
C GLY A 256 -2.96 3.79 -2.77
N LEU A 257 -2.71 4.13 -1.51
CA LEU A 257 -2.41 5.49 -1.10
C LEU A 257 -0.96 5.48 -0.62
N ALA A 258 -0.01 5.52 -1.57
CA ALA A 258 1.29 6.07 -1.25
C ALA A 258 1.07 7.57 -1.05
N HIS A 259 0.89 7.96 0.21
CA HIS A 259 1.05 9.34 0.63
C HIS A 259 2.44 9.80 0.15
N ASP A 260 2.41 10.68 -0.86
CA ASP A 260 3.55 11.47 -1.29
C ASP A 260 4.02 12.27 -0.08
N ILE A 261 5.07 11.79 0.59
CA ILE A 261 5.81 12.58 1.56
C ILE A 261 6.61 13.58 0.75
N ALA A 262 5.94 14.67 0.34
CA ALA A 262 6.61 15.81 -0.24
C ALA A 262 7.72 16.27 0.72
N PRO A 263 8.98 16.39 0.26
CA PRO A 263 10.00 17.06 1.04
C PRO A 263 9.70 18.57 1.02
N ALA A 264 9.45 19.16 2.19
CA ALA A 264 9.57 20.60 2.40
C ALA A 264 11.04 21.04 2.36
#